data_AF-A0AAU2T1Y2-F1
#
_entry.id   AF-A0AAU2T1Y2-F1
#
_cell.length_a   1.000
_cell.length_b   1.000
_cell.length_c   1.000
_cell.angle_alpha   90.00
_cell.angle_beta   90.00
_cell.angle_gamma   90.00
#
_symmetry.space_group_name_H-M   'P 1'
#
loop_
_entity.id
_entity.type
_entity.pdbx_description
1 polymer ?
#
loop_
_entity_poly.entity_id
_entity_poly.type
_entity_poly.pdbx_seq_one_letter_code
_entity_poly.pdbx_strand_id
1 'polypeptide(L)'
;MKFYPYKRLNRPVTLRVTSVSLKLPDGSRDRLDTSSFSTPKRTVALGVAQHEDWVTARIALSATLPPGATDADAPWSEVRVLAVLTDGDTNVRTSVDLTQDGPDSKEWSGTIDVRRDDHAGRASLAVHAVATVDDIPGRAITETDVDWKIDTTAEEPLEGLALDVKQTGFSKSAREWLRPYADVPWIVDASGRLPLVMINTDVEGFSDLLGGETGGMENKVHELLLSQMATDVWTAVFHSAIGDLEVEPDGSPVFPTDWRGEVLRDMLPDVVPGFRPEDALRQVQRRRTGDAGWVELQTRIHYAAVRRAGARQSLTNMLRALQRNNREDLP
;
A
#
# COMPACT_ATOMS: atom_id res chain seq x y z
N MET A 1 -9.87 21.26 -1.67
CA MET A 1 -9.51 21.93 -2.95
C MET A 1 -8.46 23.00 -2.62
N LYS A 2 -7.21 22.83 -3.07
CA LYS A 2 -6.16 23.85 -2.86
C LYS A 2 -6.39 24.99 -3.84
N PHE A 3 -6.51 26.23 -3.35
CA PHE A 3 -6.67 27.42 -4.18
C PHE A 3 -5.31 28.09 -4.36
N TYR A 4 -4.92 28.38 -5.59
CA TYR A 4 -3.64 29.02 -5.90
C TYR A 4 -3.89 30.40 -6.53
N PRO A 5 -3.16 31.44 -6.12
CA PRO A 5 -3.37 32.80 -6.62
C PRO A 5 -2.72 33.05 -7.99
N TYR A 6 -2.46 32.01 -8.79
CA TYR A 6 -1.78 32.06 -10.07
C TYR A 6 -2.22 30.90 -10.98
N LYS A 7 -1.95 31.02 -12.29
CA LYS A 7 -2.35 30.01 -13.27
C LYS A 7 -1.56 28.71 -13.10
N ARG A 8 -2.28 27.58 -13.11
CA ARG A 8 -1.75 26.21 -13.00
C ARG A 8 -2.40 25.32 -14.06
N LEU A 9 -1.81 24.16 -14.31
CA LEU A 9 -2.44 23.11 -15.09
C LEU A 9 -3.43 22.34 -14.20
N ASN A 10 -4.55 21.93 -14.80
CA ASN A 10 -5.57 21.12 -14.11
C ASN A 10 -5.30 19.62 -14.18
N ARG A 11 -4.32 19.20 -14.99
CA ARG A 11 -3.91 17.79 -15.13
C ARG A 11 -2.63 17.55 -14.32
N PRO A 12 -2.52 16.43 -13.59
CA PRO A 12 -1.34 16.11 -12.80
C PRO A 12 -0.17 15.64 -13.67
N VAL A 13 1.02 15.64 -13.07
CA VAL A 13 2.19 14.92 -13.61
C VAL A 13 1.97 13.42 -13.45
N THR A 14 2.26 12.63 -14.49
CA THR A 14 2.27 11.17 -14.38
C THR A 14 3.65 10.71 -13.94
N LEU A 15 3.77 10.10 -12.75
CA LEU A 15 5.03 9.56 -12.23
C LEU A 15 5.06 8.03 -12.33
N ARG A 16 6.19 7.49 -12.79
CA ARG A 16 6.52 6.07 -12.84
C ARG A 16 7.88 5.79 -12.21
N VAL A 17 7.97 4.72 -11.42
CA VAL A 17 9.25 4.09 -11.07
C VAL A 17 9.63 3.13 -12.18
N THR A 18 10.86 3.26 -12.70
CA THR A 18 11.37 2.47 -13.83
C THR A 18 12.35 1.39 -13.41
N SER A 19 13.08 1.60 -12.30
CA SER A 19 13.92 0.57 -11.68
C SER A 19 14.27 0.96 -10.24
N VAL A 20 14.63 -0.06 -9.45
CA VAL A 20 15.11 0.10 -8.07
C VAL A 20 16.38 -0.73 -7.90
N SER A 21 17.38 -0.19 -7.21
CA SER A 21 18.58 -0.93 -6.81
C SER A 21 18.99 -0.63 -5.38
N LEU A 22 19.43 -1.64 -4.65
CA LEU A 22 19.92 -1.51 -3.28
C LEU A 22 21.45 -1.53 -3.27
N LYS A 23 22.05 -0.64 -2.49
CA LYS A 23 23.47 -0.69 -2.14
C LYS A 23 23.61 -1.45 -0.82
N LEU A 24 24.41 -2.51 -0.82
CA LEU A 24 24.70 -3.34 0.35
C LEU A 24 25.92 -2.80 1.12
N PRO A 25 26.16 -3.28 2.37
CA PRO A 25 27.30 -2.83 3.18
C PRO A 25 28.67 -3.07 2.53
N ASP A 26 28.79 -4.13 1.71
CA ASP A 26 30.01 -4.44 0.95
C ASP A 26 30.26 -3.47 -0.23
N GLY A 27 29.33 -2.55 -0.49
CA GLY A 27 29.40 -1.56 -1.55
C GLY A 27 28.85 -2.03 -2.90
N SER A 28 28.46 -3.30 -3.02
CA SER A 28 27.80 -3.82 -4.21
C SER A 28 26.40 -3.21 -4.38
N ARG A 29 25.92 -3.22 -5.64
CA ARG A 29 24.55 -2.79 -5.97
C ARG A 29 23.79 -3.96 -6.55
N ASP A 30 22.71 -4.33 -5.88
CA ASP A 30 21.76 -5.31 -6.39
C ASP A 30 20.56 -4.60 -7.02
N ARG A 31 20.15 -5.05 -8.21
CA ARG A 31 18.99 -4.50 -8.91
C ARG A 31 17.80 -5.35 -8.57
N LEU A 32 16.80 -4.73 -7.94
CA LEU A 32 15.60 -5.45 -7.54
C LEU A 32 14.78 -5.84 -8.77
N ASP A 33 14.15 -7.01 -8.70
CA ASP A 33 13.16 -7.44 -9.68
C ASP A 33 11.97 -6.46 -9.65
N THR A 34 11.29 -6.34 -10.79
CA THR A 34 10.04 -5.62 -10.98
C THR A 34 8.92 -5.99 -9.99
N SER A 35 9.03 -7.12 -9.29
CA SER A 35 8.15 -7.47 -8.17
C SER A 35 8.32 -6.57 -6.93
N SER A 36 9.45 -5.86 -6.81
CA SER A 36 9.74 -4.94 -5.68
C SER A 36 9.02 -3.59 -5.78
N PHE A 37 8.39 -3.28 -6.92
CA PHE A 37 7.61 -2.07 -7.08
C PHE A 37 6.37 -2.29 -7.93
N SER A 38 5.26 -1.66 -7.57
CA SER A 38 3.99 -1.81 -8.24
C SER A 38 3.52 -0.46 -8.78
N THR A 39 3.44 -0.34 -10.11
CA THR A 39 2.89 0.86 -10.75
C THR A 39 1.41 1.07 -10.44
N PRO A 40 0.53 0.04 -10.46
CA PRO A 40 -0.86 0.21 -10.06
C PRO A 40 -1.01 0.70 -8.60
N LYS A 41 -0.18 0.18 -7.69
CA LYS A 41 -0.23 0.55 -6.25
C LYS A 41 0.62 1.77 -5.90
N ARG A 42 1.42 2.27 -6.86
CA ARG A 42 2.41 3.33 -6.66
C ARG A 42 3.32 3.08 -5.46
N THR A 43 3.71 1.83 -5.21
CA THR A 43 4.51 1.45 -4.03
C THR A 43 5.84 0.84 -4.45
N VAL A 44 6.91 1.21 -3.75
CA VAL A 44 8.21 0.52 -3.75
C VAL A 44 8.41 -0.14 -2.40
N ALA A 45 8.75 -1.42 -2.38
CA ALA A 45 9.11 -2.18 -1.20
C ALA A 45 10.61 -2.46 -1.21
N LEU A 46 11.31 -1.94 -0.20
CA LEU A 46 12.76 -2.06 -0.06
C LEU A 46 13.18 -3.09 0.98
N GLY A 47 12.25 -3.60 1.80
CA GLY A 47 12.50 -4.66 2.78
C GLY A 47 12.59 -6.05 2.17
N VAL A 48 13.23 -6.21 1.01
CA VAL A 48 13.23 -7.48 0.27
C VAL A 48 14.03 -8.55 1.03
N ALA A 49 13.44 -9.74 1.17
CA ALA A 49 14.11 -10.90 1.74
C ALA A 49 15.49 -11.13 1.07
N GLN A 50 16.54 -11.24 1.89
CA GLN A 50 17.99 -11.30 1.56
C GLN A 50 18.78 -9.99 1.67
N HIS A 51 18.12 -8.83 1.75
CA HIS A 51 18.83 -7.54 1.81
C HIS A 51 18.40 -6.66 3.00
N GLU A 52 18.07 -7.28 4.14
CA GLU A 52 17.73 -6.56 5.39
C GLU A 52 18.85 -5.67 5.94
N ASP A 53 20.02 -5.58 5.31
CA ASP A 53 21.17 -4.76 5.70
C ASP A 53 21.50 -3.67 4.67
N TRP A 54 20.61 -3.42 3.69
CA TRP A 54 20.83 -2.38 2.68
C TRP A 54 21.06 -1.00 3.31
N VAL A 55 21.92 -0.19 2.67
CA VAL A 55 22.33 1.13 3.17
C VAL A 55 21.66 2.27 2.38
N THR A 56 21.57 2.11 1.06
CA THR A 56 20.94 3.12 0.19
C THR A 56 20.19 2.45 -0.95
N ALA A 57 18.92 2.79 -1.14
CA ALA A 57 18.18 2.44 -2.34
C ALA A 57 18.27 3.57 -3.37
N ARG A 58 18.47 3.23 -4.65
CA ARG A 58 18.40 4.16 -5.78
C ARG A 58 17.18 3.82 -6.60
N ILE A 59 16.29 4.79 -6.74
CA ILE A 59 15.02 4.66 -7.47
C ILE A 59 15.12 5.50 -8.73
N ALA A 60 15.04 4.86 -9.89
CA ALA A 60 14.96 5.54 -11.18
C ALA A 60 13.51 5.88 -11.50
N LEU A 61 13.30 7.10 -11.98
CA LEU A 61 11.98 7.71 -12.16
C LEU A 61 11.81 8.17 -13.61
N SER A 62 10.57 8.14 -14.08
CA SER A 62 10.10 8.80 -15.30
C SER A 62 8.85 9.59 -14.96
N ALA A 63 8.84 10.87 -15.35
CA ALA A 63 7.77 11.79 -15.12
C ALA A 63 7.30 12.39 -16.44
N THR A 64 6.02 12.21 -16.75
CA THR A 64 5.39 12.75 -17.95
C THR A 64 4.61 14.01 -17.60
N LEU A 65 5.01 15.14 -18.19
CA LEU A 65 4.26 16.38 -18.04
C LEU A 65 2.98 16.38 -18.88
N PRO A 66 1.88 16.95 -18.36
CA PRO A 66 0.65 17.08 -19.13
C PRO A 66 0.82 18.08 -20.30
N PRO A 67 -0.03 18.00 -21.35
CA PRO A 67 -0.06 19.00 -22.42
C PRO A 67 -0.22 20.43 -21.87
N GLY A 68 0.41 21.42 -22.50
CA GLY A 68 0.40 22.80 -22.05
C GLY A 68 1.55 23.15 -21.08
N ALA A 69 2.25 22.17 -20.51
CA ALA A 69 3.31 22.43 -19.53
C ALA A 69 4.56 23.10 -20.15
N THR A 70 4.90 22.73 -21.37
CA THR A 70 6.12 23.15 -22.08
C THR A 70 5.82 23.84 -23.41
N ASP A 71 4.57 24.23 -23.63
CA ASP A 71 4.15 24.86 -24.88
C ASP A 71 4.72 26.29 -24.95
N ALA A 72 5.06 26.77 -26.15
CA ALA A 72 5.74 28.07 -26.33
C ALA A 72 4.87 29.27 -25.90
N ASP A 73 3.55 29.12 -25.89
CA ASP A 73 2.56 30.12 -25.44
C ASP A 73 2.10 29.90 -24.00
N ALA A 74 2.76 29.00 -23.25
CA ALA A 74 2.48 28.80 -21.84
C ALA A 74 2.69 30.11 -21.05
N PRO A 75 1.86 30.39 -20.03
CA PRO A 75 1.92 31.62 -19.25
C PRO A 75 3.05 31.60 -18.19
N TRP A 76 4.07 30.76 -18.40
CA TRP A 76 5.19 30.54 -17.50
C TRP A 76 6.44 30.17 -18.30
N SER A 77 7.60 30.38 -17.70
CA SER A 77 8.91 30.10 -18.30
C SER A 77 9.80 29.28 -17.35
N GLU A 78 10.96 28.82 -17.85
CA GLU A 78 11.98 28.15 -17.03
C GLU A 78 11.45 26.93 -16.26
N VAL A 79 10.75 26.04 -16.97
CA VAL A 79 10.17 24.84 -16.38
C VAL A 79 11.27 23.92 -15.86
N ARG A 80 11.15 23.51 -14.59
CA ARG A 80 11.95 22.46 -13.95
C ARG A 80 11.04 21.40 -13.36
N VAL A 81 11.50 20.16 -13.36
CA VAL A 81 10.76 19.03 -12.81
C VAL A 81 11.56 18.46 -11.65
N LEU A 82 10.96 18.45 -10.47
CA LEU A 82 11.59 18.01 -9.22
C LEU A 82 10.90 16.74 -8.73
N ALA A 83 11.67 15.69 -8.46
CA ALA A 83 11.21 14.58 -7.63
C ALA A 83 11.51 14.91 -6.18
N VAL A 84 10.52 14.76 -5.30
CA VAL A 84 10.60 15.11 -3.88
C VAL A 84 10.17 13.92 -3.04
N LEU A 85 11.10 13.38 -2.26
CA LEU A 85 10.87 12.38 -1.24
C LEU A 85 10.69 13.07 0.12
N THR A 86 9.63 12.73 0.84
CA THR A 86 9.32 13.28 2.16
C THR A 86 8.98 12.15 3.13
N ASP A 87 9.62 12.16 4.28
CA ASP A 87 9.28 11.29 5.41
C ASP A 87 8.69 12.16 6.53
N GLY A 88 7.44 11.88 6.90
CA GLY A 88 6.73 12.66 7.91
C GLY A 88 7.19 12.37 9.34
N ASP A 89 7.72 11.17 9.59
CA ASP A 89 8.10 10.72 10.92
C ASP A 89 9.51 11.23 11.28
N THR A 90 10.43 11.23 10.32
CA THR A 90 11.79 11.76 10.50
C THR A 90 11.94 13.22 10.08
N ASN A 91 10.93 13.81 9.45
CA ASN A 91 10.97 15.13 8.78
C ASN A 91 12.06 15.25 7.69
N VAL A 92 12.58 14.12 7.18
CA VAL A 92 13.55 14.13 6.09
C VAL A 92 12.86 14.52 4.79
N ARG A 93 13.50 15.42 4.04
CA ARG A 93 13.06 15.83 2.71
C ARG A 93 14.23 15.87 1.75
N THR A 94 14.14 15.07 0.70
CA THR A 94 15.15 14.98 -0.36
C THR A 94 14.52 15.38 -1.68
N SER A 95 15.18 16.27 -2.43
CA SER A 95 14.70 16.71 -3.75
C SER A 95 15.80 16.59 -4.79
N VAL A 96 15.44 16.13 -5.99
CA VAL A 96 16.35 16.03 -7.14
C VAL A 96 15.69 16.61 -8.39
N ASP A 97 16.48 17.26 -9.23
CA ASP A 97 16.05 17.64 -10.58
C ASP A 97 15.96 16.41 -11.48
N LEU A 98 14.85 16.30 -12.20
CA LEU A 98 14.74 15.41 -13.35
C LEU A 98 15.25 16.15 -14.59
N THR A 99 15.78 15.38 -15.53
CA THR A 99 16.29 15.89 -16.81
C THR A 99 15.32 15.53 -17.92
N GLN A 100 15.09 16.45 -18.85
CA GLN A 100 14.24 16.21 -20.01
C GLN A 100 14.92 15.19 -20.93
N ASP A 101 14.19 14.15 -21.36
CA ASP A 101 14.77 13.03 -22.13
C ASP A 101 15.21 13.42 -23.55
N GLY A 102 14.81 14.60 -24.03
CA GLY A 102 15.24 15.18 -25.30
C GLY A 102 14.57 16.52 -25.56
N PRO A 103 14.98 17.26 -26.60
CA PRO A 103 14.34 18.50 -27.01
C PRO A 103 12.83 18.27 -27.23
N ASP A 104 12.01 19.15 -26.66
CA ASP A 104 10.54 19.11 -26.73
C ASP A 104 9.88 17.82 -26.17
N SER A 105 10.64 16.96 -25.48
CA SER A 105 10.09 15.77 -24.83
C SER A 105 9.20 16.16 -23.65
N LYS A 106 8.08 15.46 -23.51
CA LYS A 106 7.22 15.57 -22.30
C LYS A 106 7.70 14.67 -21.17
N GLU A 107 8.65 13.79 -21.47
CA GLU A 107 9.24 12.84 -20.53
C GLU A 107 10.50 13.42 -19.88
N TRP A 108 10.55 13.27 -18.57
CA TRP A 108 11.65 13.68 -17.72
C TRP A 108 12.10 12.49 -16.90
N SER A 109 13.40 12.23 -16.83
CA SER A 109 13.96 11.10 -16.10
C SER A 109 15.02 11.53 -15.10
N GLY A 110 15.25 10.68 -14.10
CA GLY A 110 16.25 10.92 -13.07
C GLY A 110 16.26 9.82 -12.03
N THR A 111 17.07 10.01 -10.99
CA THR A 111 17.18 9.06 -9.88
C THR A 111 17.14 9.79 -8.56
N ILE A 112 16.42 9.21 -7.59
CA ILE A 112 16.45 9.65 -6.19
C ILE A 112 17.03 8.55 -5.31
N ASP A 113 17.90 8.94 -4.37
CA ASP A 113 18.50 8.03 -3.41
C ASP A 113 17.73 8.11 -2.08
N VAL A 114 17.45 6.95 -1.49
CA VAL A 114 16.77 6.75 -0.20
C VAL A 114 17.80 6.11 0.73
N ARG A 115 18.10 6.75 1.85
CA ARG A 115 19.05 6.21 2.84
C ARG A 115 18.26 5.55 3.96
N ARG A 116 18.60 4.30 4.29
CA ARG A 116 17.80 3.54 5.25
C ARG A 116 17.66 4.24 6.60
N ASP A 117 18.77 4.74 7.12
CA ASP A 117 18.83 5.34 8.47
C ASP A 117 18.15 6.71 8.55
N ASP A 118 17.82 7.32 7.42
CA ASP A 118 17.12 8.61 7.35
C ASP A 118 15.59 8.45 7.41
N HIS A 119 15.07 7.21 7.40
CA HIS A 119 13.65 6.92 7.24
C HIS A 119 13.09 5.96 8.29
N ALA A 120 11.89 6.25 8.81
CA ALA A 120 11.25 5.47 9.88
C ALA A 120 10.09 4.61 9.36
N GLY A 121 10.31 3.90 8.25
CA GLY A 121 9.32 2.97 7.70
C GLY A 121 8.82 3.41 6.33
N ARG A 122 8.13 4.55 6.22
CA ARG A 122 7.49 4.98 4.96
C ARG A 122 7.77 6.43 4.59
N ALA A 123 8.14 6.64 3.33
CA ALA A 123 8.28 7.95 2.74
C ALA A 123 7.35 8.13 1.52
N SER A 124 6.92 9.36 1.27
CA SER A 124 6.12 9.75 0.11
C SER A 124 7.00 10.36 -0.97
N LEU A 125 6.83 9.93 -2.21
CA LEU A 125 7.54 10.43 -3.38
C LEU A 125 6.55 11.11 -4.33
N ALA A 126 6.73 12.41 -4.52
CA ALA A 126 5.95 13.23 -5.43
C ALA A 126 6.84 13.79 -6.55
N VAL A 127 6.22 14.20 -7.66
CA VAL A 127 6.89 15.06 -8.65
C VAL A 127 6.17 16.39 -8.75
N HIS A 128 6.94 17.47 -8.72
CA HIS A 128 6.46 18.83 -8.94
C HIS A 128 7.07 19.39 -10.22
N ALA A 129 6.22 19.89 -11.11
CA ALA A 129 6.66 20.79 -12.16
C ALA A 129 6.59 22.21 -11.61
N VAL A 130 7.72 22.90 -11.58
CA VAL A 130 7.85 24.28 -11.12
C VAL A 130 8.31 25.17 -12.27
N ALA A 131 7.91 26.42 -12.25
CA ALA A 131 8.24 27.39 -13.28
C ALA A 131 8.29 28.81 -12.70
N THR A 132 8.74 29.75 -13.52
CA THR A 132 8.57 31.18 -13.28
C THR A 132 7.19 31.60 -13.77
N VAL A 133 6.31 31.99 -12.86
CA VAL A 133 4.93 32.45 -13.15
C VAL A 133 4.77 33.86 -12.62
N ASP A 134 4.31 34.80 -13.45
CA ASP A 134 4.17 36.22 -13.10
C ASP A 134 5.47 36.79 -12.48
N ASP A 135 6.61 36.56 -13.15
CA ASP A 135 7.97 36.94 -12.74
C ASP A 135 8.47 36.35 -11.40
N ILE A 136 7.75 35.37 -10.83
CA ILE A 136 8.11 34.74 -9.56
C ILE A 136 8.58 33.30 -9.80
N PRO A 137 9.88 33.00 -9.55
CA PRO A 137 10.45 31.69 -9.79
C PRO A 137 9.97 30.65 -8.78
N GLY A 138 10.00 29.38 -9.18
CA GLY A 138 9.77 28.23 -8.29
C GLY A 138 8.29 27.96 -7.96
N ARG A 139 7.35 28.54 -8.69
CA ARG A 139 5.92 28.29 -8.49
C ARG A 139 5.53 26.95 -9.10
N ALA A 140 4.84 26.11 -8.33
CA ALA A 140 4.38 24.81 -8.80
C ALA A 140 3.26 24.98 -9.84
N ILE A 141 3.50 24.65 -11.10
CA ILE A 141 2.51 24.72 -12.18
C ILE A 141 1.63 23.47 -12.24
N THR A 142 2.16 22.33 -11.80
CA THR A 142 1.43 21.07 -11.59
C THR A 142 2.24 20.13 -10.69
N GLU A 143 1.59 19.11 -10.16
CA GLU A 143 2.19 18.09 -9.30
C GLU A 143 1.53 16.74 -9.57
N THR A 144 2.11 15.66 -9.03
CA THR A 144 1.42 14.37 -8.93
C THR A 144 0.13 14.51 -8.11
N ASP A 145 -0.91 13.78 -8.50
CA ASP A 145 -2.19 13.76 -7.79
C ASP A 145 -2.18 12.85 -6.56
N VAL A 146 -1.49 11.72 -6.68
CA VAL A 146 -1.26 10.73 -5.63
C VAL A 146 0.22 10.37 -5.63
N ASP A 147 0.84 10.52 -4.47
CA ASP A 147 2.25 10.24 -4.25
C ASP A 147 2.54 8.74 -4.36
N TRP A 148 3.76 8.41 -4.77
CA TRP A 148 4.30 7.07 -4.60
C TRP A 148 4.69 6.83 -3.14
N LYS A 149 4.47 5.62 -2.64
CA LYS A 149 4.90 5.20 -1.30
C LYS A 149 6.20 4.41 -1.40
N ILE A 150 7.20 4.80 -0.62
CA ILE A 150 8.45 4.08 -0.48
C ILE A 150 8.44 3.42 0.91
N ASP A 151 8.20 2.11 0.95
CA ASP A 151 8.22 1.34 2.18
C ASP A 151 9.60 0.70 2.36
N THR A 152 10.31 1.16 3.39
CA THR A 152 11.68 0.73 3.73
C THR A 152 11.71 -0.65 4.41
N THR A 153 10.56 -1.14 4.86
CA THR A 153 10.43 -2.33 5.71
C THR A 153 9.67 -3.49 5.05
N ALA A 154 8.78 -3.18 4.11
CA ALA A 154 7.95 -4.20 3.47
C ALA A 154 8.76 -5.07 2.49
N GLU A 155 8.49 -6.38 2.51
CA GLU A 155 9.06 -7.38 1.59
C GLU A 155 8.42 -7.37 0.20
N GLU A 156 7.15 -6.94 0.10
CA GLU A 156 6.39 -6.82 -1.14
C GLU A 156 5.73 -5.43 -1.21
N PRO A 157 5.56 -4.83 -2.41
CA PRO A 157 4.91 -3.53 -2.58
C PRO A 157 3.39 -3.68 -2.41
N LEU A 158 2.98 -3.92 -1.17
CA LEU A 158 1.59 -4.02 -0.78
C LEU A 158 1.13 -2.65 -0.32
N GLU A 159 0.01 -2.19 -0.87
CA GLU A 159 -0.79 -1.24 -0.13
C GLU A 159 -1.50 -2.07 0.96
N GLY A 160 -1.30 -1.73 2.22
CA GLY A 160 -2.24 -2.18 3.24
C GLY A 160 -3.60 -1.64 2.83
N LEU A 161 -4.60 -2.51 2.72
CA LEU A 161 -5.99 -2.12 2.45
C LEU A 161 -6.35 -0.87 3.26
N ALA A 162 -6.81 0.19 2.60
CA ALA A 162 -7.29 1.38 3.30
C ALA A 162 -8.49 0.99 4.16
N LEU A 163 -8.32 0.99 5.49
CA LEU A 163 -9.32 0.55 6.46
C LEU A 163 -9.35 1.49 7.66
N ASP A 164 -10.56 1.70 8.19
CA ASP A 164 -10.76 2.41 9.46
C ASP A 164 -10.63 1.42 10.62
N VAL A 165 -9.98 1.82 11.72
CA VAL A 165 -9.95 1.05 12.97
C VAL A 165 -10.60 1.87 14.07
N LYS A 166 -11.56 1.29 14.80
CA LYS A 166 -12.22 1.94 15.95
C LYS A 166 -12.26 1.01 17.15
N GLN A 167 -11.90 1.53 18.31
CA GLN A 167 -12.02 0.82 19.58
C GLN A 167 -13.31 1.27 20.29
N THR A 168 -14.14 0.33 20.72
CA THR A 168 -15.36 0.60 21.52
C THR A 168 -15.78 -0.65 22.28
N GLY A 169 -16.40 -0.48 23.44
CA GLY A 169 -17.08 -1.58 24.13
C GLY A 169 -18.32 -2.00 23.34
N PHE A 170 -18.56 -3.30 23.24
CA PHE A 170 -19.67 -3.86 22.45
C PHE A 170 -20.91 -4.09 23.33
N SER A 171 -20.73 -4.60 24.55
CA SER A 171 -21.79 -4.96 25.49
C SER A 171 -22.69 -3.78 25.88
N LYS A 172 -22.10 -2.60 26.08
CA LYS A 172 -22.80 -1.36 26.47
C LYS A 172 -22.70 -0.28 25.40
N SER A 173 -22.49 -0.67 24.14
CA SER A 173 -22.33 0.31 23.07
C SER A 173 -23.58 1.16 22.86
N ALA A 174 -23.37 2.44 22.57
CA ALA A 174 -24.40 3.33 22.04
C ALA A 174 -24.88 2.86 20.64
N ARG A 175 -24.05 2.09 19.92
CA ARG A 175 -24.43 1.45 18.66
C ARG A 175 -25.07 0.10 18.96
N GLU A 176 -26.40 0.05 18.93
CA GLU A 176 -27.16 -1.14 19.35
C GLU A 176 -26.81 -2.41 18.56
N TRP A 177 -26.43 -2.25 17.29
CA TRP A 177 -26.03 -3.34 16.42
C TRP A 177 -24.73 -4.04 16.84
N LEU A 178 -23.91 -3.44 17.72
CA LEU A 178 -22.71 -4.08 18.28
C LEU A 178 -23.00 -5.04 19.42
N ARG A 179 -24.15 -4.88 20.11
CA ARG A 179 -24.48 -5.68 21.30
C ARG A 179 -24.56 -7.19 21.05
N PRO A 180 -25.06 -7.68 19.90
CA PRO A 180 -25.05 -9.12 19.58
C PRO A 180 -23.66 -9.73 19.43
N TYR A 181 -22.63 -8.92 19.25
CA TYR A 181 -21.24 -9.36 19.03
C TYR A 181 -20.38 -9.22 20.29
N ALA A 182 -20.98 -9.03 21.47
CA ALA A 182 -20.25 -8.70 22.69
C ALA A 182 -19.22 -9.76 23.14
N ASP A 183 -19.32 -10.99 22.63
CA ASP A 183 -18.46 -12.14 22.93
C ASP A 183 -17.27 -12.29 21.98
N VAL A 184 -17.15 -11.45 20.94
CA VAL A 184 -15.99 -11.48 20.02
C VAL A 184 -15.02 -10.32 20.25
N PRO A 185 -13.71 -10.52 19.99
CA PRO A 185 -12.68 -9.51 20.23
C PRO A 185 -12.63 -8.41 19.17
N TRP A 186 -13.08 -8.70 17.94
CA TRP A 186 -13.23 -7.72 16.87
C TRP A 186 -14.33 -8.14 15.91
N ILE A 187 -14.80 -7.18 15.11
CA ILE A 187 -15.63 -7.44 13.93
C ILE A 187 -15.15 -6.58 12.76
N VAL A 188 -15.40 -7.06 11.55
CA VAL A 188 -15.11 -6.35 10.30
C VAL A 188 -16.43 -5.99 9.63
N ASP A 189 -16.68 -4.70 9.47
CA ASP A 189 -17.79 -4.15 8.70
C ASP A 189 -17.27 -3.65 7.34
N ALA A 190 -17.54 -4.41 6.29
CA ALA A 190 -17.16 -4.08 4.91
C ALA A 190 -18.30 -3.40 4.12
N SER A 191 -19.42 -3.05 4.76
CA SER A 191 -20.56 -2.43 4.07
C SER A 191 -20.35 -0.95 3.72
N GLY A 192 -19.37 -0.31 4.36
CA GLY A 192 -19.09 1.12 4.23
C GLY A 192 -18.33 1.53 2.97
N ARG A 193 -18.04 2.84 2.90
CA ARG A 193 -17.14 3.42 1.88
C ARG A 193 -15.68 3.01 2.08
N LEU A 194 -15.30 2.68 3.32
CA LEU A 194 -14.06 2.01 3.69
C LEU A 194 -14.43 0.85 4.63
N PRO A 195 -13.72 -0.28 4.57
CA PRO A 195 -13.84 -1.32 5.58
C PRO A 195 -13.52 -0.77 6.97
N LEU A 196 -14.35 -1.12 7.95
CA LEU A 196 -14.19 -0.72 9.34
C LEU A 196 -13.91 -1.94 10.22
N VAL A 197 -12.76 -1.96 10.87
CA VAL A 197 -12.43 -2.91 11.94
C VAL A 197 -12.82 -2.29 13.26
N MET A 198 -13.75 -2.93 13.98
CA MET A 198 -14.09 -2.54 15.34
C MET A 198 -13.47 -3.52 16.33
N ILE A 199 -12.72 -2.97 17.28
CA ILE A 199 -12.07 -3.69 18.35
C ILE A 199 -12.92 -3.56 19.61
N ASN A 200 -13.24 -4.69 20.23
CA ASN A 200 -14.05 -4.76 21.43
C ASN A 200 -13.18 -4.44 22.67
N THR A 201 -13.40 -3.29 23.28
CA THR A 201 -12.66 -2.89 24.50
C THR A 201 -13.19 -3.58 25.76
N ASP A 202 -14.27 -4.35 25.66
CA ASP A 202 -14.78 -5.14 26.80
C ASP A 202 -13.94 -6.39 27.07
N VAL A 203 -13.05 -6.76 26.13
CA VAL A 203 -12.08 -7.84 26.31
C VAL A 203 -10.88 -7.30 27.10
N GLU A 204 -10.77 -7.74 28.35
CA GLU A 204 -9.72 -7.31 29.28
C GLU A 204 -8.31 -7.55 28.70
N GLY A 205 -7.45 -6.54 28.80
CA GLY A 205 -6.05 -6.58 28.31
C GLY A 205 -5.87 -6.55 26.79
N PHE A 206 -6.93 -6.63 25.99
CA PHE A 206 -6.82 -6.69 24.53
C PHE A 206 -6.39 -5.36 23.89
N SER A 207 -6.90 -4.24 24.41
CA SER A 207 -6.54 -2.91 23.89
C SER A 207 -5.10 -2.53 24.23
N ASP A 208 -4.63 -2.91 25.42
CA ASP A 208 -3.25 -2.70 25.86
C ASP A 208 -2.29 -3.55 25.02
N LEU A 209 -2.65 -4.80 24.75
CA LEU A 209 -1.90 -5.68 23.86
C LEU A 209 -1.80 -5.12 22.45
N LEU A 210 -2.83 -4.43 21.93
CA LEU A 210 -2.81 -3.80 20.60
C LEU A 210 -2.13 -2.42 20.55
N GLY A 211 -2.02 -1.73 21.68
CA GLY A 211 -1.47 -0.36 21.75
C GLY A 211 -0.03 -0.26 22.23
N GLY A 212 0.57 -1.34 22.73
CA GLY A 212 1.80 -1.30 23.52
C GLY A 212 3.12 -1.39 22.75
N GLU A 213 4.03 -0.44 23.03
CA GLU A 213 5.48 -0.50 22.84
C GLU A 213 6.14 -1.54 23.78
N THR A 214 5.61 -2.76 23.89
CA THR A 214 6.15 -3.75 24.83
C THR A 214 7.18 -4.65 24.16
N GLY A 215 8.42 -4.66 24.65
CA GLY A 215 9.47 -5.53 24.12
C GLY A 215 9.26 -7.00 24.52
N GLY A 216 9.82 -7.93 23.73
CA GLY A 216 9.88 -9.35 24.08
C GLY A 216 8.68 -10.18 23.61
N MET A 217 8.16 -11.04 24.49
CA MET A 217 7.16 -12.07 24.15
C MET A 217 5.77 -11.50 23.85
N GLU A 218 5.38 -10.41 24.53
CA GLU A 218 4.10 -9.72 24.30
C GLU A 218 4.00 -9.17 22.88
N ASN A 219 5.09 -8.57 22.36
CA ASN A 219 5.15 -8.14 20.96
C ASN A 219 4.94 -9.30 19.97
N LYS A 220 5.40 -10.51 20.31
CA LYS A 220 5.22 -11.69 19.44
C LYS A 220 3.80 -12.22 19.47
N VAL A 221 3.12 -12.14 20.62
CA VAL A 221 1.68 -12.41 20.72
C VAL A 221 0.88 -11.35 19.95
N HIS A 222 1.25 -10.08 20.07
CA HIS A 222 0.68 -8.97 19.30
C HIS A 222 0.81 -9.20 17.79
N GLU A 223 2.02 -9.50 17.28
CA GLU A 223 2.27 -9.79 15.87
C GLU A 223 1.42 -10.97 15.35
N LEU A 224 1.19 -12.00 16.18
CA LEU A 224 0.36 -13.14 15.83
C LEU A 224 -1.12 -12.75 15.77
N LEU A 225 -1.61 -11.99 16.74
CA LEU A 225 -3.00 -11.51 16.78
C LEU A 225 -3.31 -10.55 15.62
N LEU A 226 -2.41 -9.62 15.32
CA LEU A 226 -2.57 -8.75 14.16
C LEU A 226 -2.66 -9.54 12.85
N SER A 227 -1.87 -10.61 12.72
CA SER A 227 -1.95 -11.48 11.54
C SER A 227 -3.27 -12.25 11.46
N GLN A 228 -3.79 -12.72 12.59
CA GLN A 228 -5.11 -13.33 12.63
C GLN A 228 -6.20 -12.33 12.24
N MET A 229 -6.19 -11.13 12.85
CA MET A 229 -7.12 -10.05 12.50
C MET A 229 -7.03 -9.69 11.00
N ALA A 230 -5.82 -9.59 10.46
CA ALA A 230 -5.61 -9.30 9.04
C ALA A 230 -6.18 -10.42 8.15
N THR A 231 -6.08 -11.69 8.55
CA THR A 231 -6.68 -12.82 7.82
C THR A 231 -8.20 -12.67 7.76
N ASP A 232 -8.84 -12.33 8.88
CA ASP A 232 -10.29 -12.10 8.96
C ASP A 232 -10.71 -10.90 8.10
N VAL A 233 -9.95 -9.81 8.16
CA VAL A 233 -10.18 -8.61 7.33
C VAL A 233 -10.12 -8.96 5.86
N TRP A 234 -9.01 -9.55 5.38
CA TRP A 234 -8.86 -9.94 3.97
C TRP A 234 -9.98 -10.88 3.51
N THR A 235 -10.38 -11.82 4.35
CA THR A 235 -11.49 -12.73 4.05
C THR A 235 -12.81 -11.97 3.92
N ALA A 236 -13.15 -11.11 4.88
CA ALA A 236 -14.42 -10.38 4.90
C ALA A 236 -14.53 -9.38 3.74
N VAL A 237 -13.48 -8.59 3.53
CA VAL A 237 -13.45 -7.54 2.50
C VAL A 237 -13.45 -8.12 1.09
N PHE A 238 -12.83 -9.28 0.85
CA PHE A 238 -12.90 -9.98 -0.43
C PHE A 238 -14.31 -10.52 -0.72
N HIS A 239 -14.96 -11.13 0.28
CA HIS A 239 -16.33 -11.60 0.14
C HIS A 239 -17.31 -10.46 -0.16
N SER A 240 -17.13 -9.32 0.51
CA SER A 240 -17.90 -8.11 0.25
C SER A 240 -17.61 -7.54 -1.14
N ALA A 241 -16.34 -7.47 -1.55
CA ALA A 241 -15.95 -6.96 -2.86
C ALA A 241 -16.52 -7.78 -4.02
N ILE A 242 -16.58 -9.12 -3.90
CA ILE A 242 -17.27 -9.96 -4.89
C ILE A 242 -18.80 -9.78 -4.78
N GLY A 243 -19.30 -9.48 -3.58
CA GLY A 243 -20.74 -9.37 -3.32
C GLY A 243 -21.42 -8.24 -4.02
N ASP A 244 -20.71 -7.13 -4.13
CA ASP A 244 -21.22 -5.90 -4.72
C ASP A 244 -20.65 -5.67 -6.13
N LEU A 245 -20.32 -6.74 -6.87
CA LEU A 245 -19.82 -6.61 -8.24
C LEU A 245 -20.90 -6.09 -9.17
N GLU A 246 -20.63 -4.96 -9.81
CA GLU A 246 -21.40 -4.49 -10.95
C GLU A 246 -21.14 -5.39 -12.15
N VAL A 247 -22.21 -5.66 -12.90
CA VAL A 247 -22.18 -6.53 -14.08
C VAL A 247 -22.70 -5.72 -15.26
N GLU A 248 -21.96 -5.74 -16.36
CA GLU A 248 -22.36 -5.14 -17.62
C GLU A 248 -23.58 -5.86 -18.25
N PRO A 249 -24.28 -5.24 -19.22
CA PRO A 249 -25.42 -5.86 -19.90
C PRO A 249 -25.10 -7.20 -20.59
N ASP A 250 -23.83 -7.45 -20.90
CA ASP A 250 -23.36 -8.71 -21.50
C ASP A 250 -23.08 -9.82 -20.45
N GLY A 251 -23.26 -9.52 -19.16
CA GLY A 251 -22.98 -10.43 -18.05
C GLY A 251 -21.53 -10.41 -17.55
N SER A 252 -20.68 -9.51 -18.05
CA SER A 252 -19.29 -9.38 -17.61
C SER A 252 -19.18 -8.55 -16.32
N PRO A 253 -18.51 -9.04 -15.26
CA PRO A 253 -18.27 -8.25 -14.06
C PRO A 253 -17.23 -7.16 -14.32
N VAL A 254 -17.46 -5.99 -13.75
CA VAL A 254 -16.56 -4.83 -13.83
C VAL A 254 -15.76 -4.73 -12.54
N PHE A 255 -14.46 -4.43 -12.65
CA PHE A 255 -13.68 -4.10 -11.46
C PHE A 255 -14.17 -2.79 -10.85
N PRO A 256 -14.48 -2.78 -9.54
CA PRO A 256 -14.76 -1.53 -8.84
C PRO A 256 -13.56 -0.57 -8.91
N THR A 257 -13.87 0.73 -8.84
CA THR A 257 -12.87 1.81 -8.84
C THR A 257 -12.46 2.24 -7.44
N ASP A 258 -13.04 1.62 -6.40
CA ASP A 258 -12.76 1.86 -4.98
C ASP A 258 -11.91 0.73 -4.36
N TRP A 259 -11.84 0.69 -3.03
CA TRP A 259 -11.09 -0.31 -2.26
C TRP A 259 -11.45 -1.76 -2.65
N ARG A 260 -12.69 -2.02 -3.10
CA ARG A 260 -13.11 -3.36 -3.51
C ARG A 260 -12.30 -3.84 -4.70
N GLY A 261 -12.02 -2.94 -5.65
CA GLY A 261 -11.19 -3.24 -6.81
C GLY A 261 -9.75 -3.57 -6.44
N GLU A 262 -9.18 -2.88 -5.46
CA GLU A 262 -7.83 -3.16 -4.93
C GLU A 262 -7.77 -4.54 -4.28
N VAL A 263 -8.73 -4.86 -3.40
CA VAL A 263 -8.84 -6.16 -2.74
C VAL A 263 -8.91 -7.30 -3.77
N LEU A 264 -9.74 -7.13 -4.81
CA LEU A 264 -9.87 -8.13 -5.86
C LEU A 264 -8.57 -8.30 -6.63
N ARG A 265 -7.92 -7.22 -7.05
CA ARG A 265 -6.63 -7.30 -7.77
C ARG A 265 -5.54 -7.97 -6.93
N ASP A 266 -5.59 -7.80 -5.62
CA ASP A 266 -4.60 -8.35 -4.70
C ASP A 266 -4.82 -9.83 -4.40
N MET A 267 -6.06 -10.27 -4.31
CA MET A 267 -6.36 -11.66 -3.95
C MET A 267 -6.60 -12.58 -5.15
N LEU A 268 -7.14 -12.06 -6.27
CA LEU A 268 -7.46 -12.88 -7.45
C LEU A 268 -6.29 -13.70 -7.99
N PRO A 269 -5.03 -13.21 -8.02
CA PRO A 269 -3.89 -14.01 -8.49
C PRO A 269 -3.68 -15.31 -7.68
N ASP A 270 -3.97 -15.29 -6.39
CA ASP A 270 -3.86 -16.46 -5.50
C ASP A 270 -5.14 -17.30 -5.50
N VAL A 271 -6.31 -16.67 -5.67
CA VAL A 271 -7.60 -17.36 -5.71
C VAL A 271 -7.80 -18.11 -7.03
N VAL A 272 -7.40 -17.49 -8.14
CA VAL A 272 -7.53 -18.03 -9.50
C VAL A 272 -6.19 -17.87 -10.25
N PRO A 273 -5.17 -18.65 -9.88
CA PRO A 273 -3.85 -18.58 -10.51
C PRO A 273 -3.89 -18.94 -12.00
N GLY A 274 -3.01 -18.32 -12.78
CA GLY A 274 -2.83 -18.57 -14.21
C GLY A 274 -3.77 -17.78 -15.13
N PHE A 275 -4.63 -16.91 -14.57
CA PHE A 275 -5.54 -16.06 -15.31
C PHE A 275 -5.13 -14.58 -15.19
N ARG A 276 -5.48 -13.78 -16.21
CA ARG A 276 -5.44 -12.32 -16.10
C ARG A 276 -6.52 -11.85 -15.12
N PRO A 277 -6.35 -10.70 -14.44
CA PRO A 277 -7.29 -10.23 -13.41
C PRO A 277 -8.76 -10.21 -13.86
N GLU A 278 -9.04 -9.77 -15.10
CA GLU A 278 -10.38 -9.68 -15.67
C GLU A 278 -11.00 -11.07 -15.91
N ASP A 279 -10.19 -12.03 -16.33
CA ASP A 279 -10.63 -13.41 -16.55
C ASP A 279 -10.82 -14.15 -15.22
N ALA A 280 -9.95 -13.88 -14.25
CA ALA A 280 -10.07 -14.38 -12.88
C ALA A 280 -11.36 -13.87 -12.23
N LEU A 281 -11.66 -12.56 -12.35
CA LEU A 281 -12.88 -11.96 -11.84
C LEU A 281 -14.13 -12.60 -12.47
N ARG A 282 -14.12 -12.80 -13.79
CA ARG A 282 -15.19 -13.54 -14.50
C ARG A 282 -15.38 -14.95 -13.98
N GLN A 283 -14.30 -15.68 -13.73
CA GLN A 283 -14.39 -17.05 -13.24
C GLN A 283 -14.95 -17.10 -11.81
N VAL A 284 -14.51 -16.18 -10.95
CA VAL A 284 -15.04 -16.06 -9.58
C VAL A 284 -16.53 -15.73 -9.60
N GLN A 285 -16.95 -14.74 -10.39
CA GLN A 285 -18.37 -14.36 -10.48
C GLN A 285 -19.22 -15.53 -10.97
N ARG A 286 -18.79 -16.23 -12.03
CA ARG A 286 -19.51 -17.40 -12.56
C ARG A 286 -19.65 -18.52 -11.53
N ARG A 287 -18.59 -18.81 -10.77
CA ARG A 287 -18.64 -19.87 -9.75
C ARG A 287 -19.48 -19.47 -8.54
N ARG A 288 -19.53 -18.18 -8.22
CA ARG A 288 -20.37 -17.64 -7.14
C ARG A 288 -21.86 -17.71 -7.50
N THR A 289 -22.23 -17.31 -8.72
CA THR A 289 -23.64 -17.24 -9.15
C THR A 289 -24.16 -18.54 -9.76
N GLY A 290 -23.28 -19.47 -10.10
CA GLY A 290 -23.64 -20.77 -10.65
C GLY A 290 -23.81 -21.86 -9.59
N ASP A 291 -24.19 -23.06 -10.04
CA ASP A 291 -24.56 -24.17 -9.15
C ASP A 291 -23.35 -24.94 -8.56
N ALA A 292 -22.12 -24.64 -8.99
CA ALA A 292 -20.93 -25.39 -8.58
C ALA A 292 -19.64 -24.54 -8.58
N GLY A 293 -18.69 -24.95 -7.73
CA GLY A 293 -17.31 -24.43 -7.73
C GLY A 293 -17.04 -23.27 -6.76
N TRP A 294 -18.06 -22.68 -6.13
CA TRP A 294 -17.86 -21.67 -5.08
C TRP A 294 -17.18 -22.26 -3.83
N VAL A 295 -17.60 -23.45 -3.40
CA VAL A 295 -17.03 -24.13 -2.21
C VAL A 295 -15.54 -24.42 -2.40
N GLU A 296 -15.12 -24.83 -3.59
CA GLU A 296 -13.69 -25.04 -3.89
C GLU A 296 -12.89 -23.74 -3.86
N LEU A 297 -13.50 -22.62 -4.28
CA LEU A 297 -12.87 -21.31 -4.18
C LEU A 297 -12.67 -20.88 -2.73
N GLN A 298 -13.53 -21.29 -1.78
CA GLN A 298 -13.38 -20.91 -0.38
C GLN A 298 -12.02 -21.30 0.20
N THR A 299 -11.52 -22.50 -0.12
CA THR A 299 -10.17 -22.93 0.29
C THR A 299 -9.08 -22.02 -0.26
N ARG A 300 -9.23 -21.56 -1.52
CA ARG A 300 -8.25 -20.67 -2.15
C ARG A 300 -8.35 -19.23 -1.65
N ILE A 301 -9.55 -18.75 -1.34
CA ILE A 301 -9.79 -17.46 -0.70
C ILE A 301 -9.12 -17.42 0.66
N HIS A 302 -9.34 -18.46 1.47
CA HIS A 302 -8.68 -18.60 2.76
C HIS A 302 -7.16 -18.62 2.62
N TYR A 303 -6.61 -19.43 1.70
CA TYR A 303 -5.18 -19.45 1.42
C TYR A 303 -4.63 -18.07 1.05
N ALA A 304 -5.30 -17.35 0.14
CA ALA A 304 -4.91 -16.01 -0.29
C ALA A 304 -4.93 -15.02 0.89
N ALA A 305 -5.95 -15.06 1.74
CA ALA A 305 -6.06 -14.22 2.93
C ALA A 305 -4.94 -14.49 3.95
N VAL A 306 -4.68 -15.77 4.25
CA VAL A 306 -3.59 -16.21 5.15
C VAL A 306 -2.23 -15.76 4.63
N ARG A 307 -2.00 -15.88 3.32
CA ARG A 307 -0.78 -15.41 2.67
C ARG A 307 -0.63 -13.89 2.80
N ARG A 308 -1.69 -13.14 2.50
CA ARG A 308 -1.71 -11.67 2.58
C ARG A 308 -1.55 -11.14 3.99
N ALA A 309 -2.02 -11.89 4.99
CA ALA A 309 -1.88 -11.55 6.40
C ALA A 309 -0.49 -11.86 6.99
N GLY A 310 0.41 -12.48 6.22
CA GLY A 310 1.74 -12.85 6.71
C GLY A 310 1.74 -13.91 7.83
N ALA A 311 0.66 -14.70 7.97
CA ALA A 311 0.45 -15.59 9.11
C ALA A 311 1.56 -16.62 9.31
N ARG A 312 2.15 -17.11 8.22
CA ARG A 312 3.31 -18.00 8.28
C ARG A 312 4.52 -17.33 8.94
N GLN A 313 4.78 -16.07 8.60
CA GLN A 313 5.91 -15.30 9.15
C GLN A 313 5.68 -15.06 10.65
N SER A 314 4.50 -14.56 11.02
CA SER A 314 4.15 -14.31 12.43
C SER A 314 4.22 -15.57 13.28
N LEU A 315 3.69 -16.71 12.79
CA LEU A 315 3.78 -17.99 13.48
C LEU A 315 5.23 -18.47 13.61
N THR A 316 6.03 -18.35 12.54
CA THR A 316 7.45 -18.74 12.56
C THR A 316 8.23 -17.91 13.58
N ASN A 317 7.97 -16.60 13.64
CA ASN A 317 8.60 -15.69 14.59
C ASN A 317 8.22 -16.05 16.04
N MET A 318 6.95 -16.37 16.28
CA MET A 318 6.48 -16.81 17.59
C MET A 318 7.09 -18.14 18.03
N LEU A 319 7.14 -19.14 17.14
CA LEU A 319 7.76 -20.43 17.44
C LEU A 319 9.26 -20.29 17.74
N ARG A 320 9.97 -19.42 17.01
CA ARG A 320 11.39 -19.11 17.28
C ARG A 320 11.57 -18.43 18.64
N ALA A 321 10.66 -17.52 19.02
CA ALA A 321 10.70 -16.87 20.32
C ALA A 321 10.47 -17.87 21.47
N LEU A 322 9.46 -18.75 21.34
CA LEU A 322 9.20 -19.83 22.30
C LEU A 322 10.41 -20.76 22.47
N GLN A 323 11.07 -21.13 21.37
CA GLN A 323 12.26 -21.99 21.42
C GLN A 323 13.47 -21.32 22.07
N ARG A 324 13.59 -19.99 21.98
CA ARG A 324 14.67 -19.24 22.64
C ARG A 324 14.43 -19.13 24.14
N ASN A 325 13.22 -18.76 24.56
CA ASN A 325 12.87 -18.69 25.98
C ASN A 325 13.03 -20.05 26.67
N ASN A 326 12.57 -21.14 26.05
CA ASN A 326 12.75 -22.49 26.61
C ASN A 326 14.22 -22.95 26.71
N ARG A 327 15.16 -22.30 26.00
CA ARG A 327 16.60 -22.60 26.11
C ARG A 327 17.30 -21.77 27.19
N GLU A 328 16.76 -20.61 27.54
CA GLU A 328 17.28 -19.76 28.63
C GLU A 328 16.82 -20.27 30.01
N ASP A 329 15.75 -21.06 30.07
CA ASP A 329 15.24 -21.72 31.30
C ASP A 329 15.83 -23.12 31.59
N LEU A 330 16.83 -23.58 30.82
CA LEU A 330 17.56 -24.82 31.11
C LEU A 330 18.78 -24.51 32.01
N PRO A 331 18.89 -25.13 33.21
CA PRO A 331 19.92 -24.81 34.21
C PRO A 331 21.35 -25.19 33.80
#